data_AF-A0AAD1DS06-F1
#
_entry.id   AF-A0AAD1DS06-F1
#
_cell.length_a   1.000
_cell.length_b   1.000
_cell.length_c   1.000
_cell.angle_alpha   90.00
_cell.angle_beta   90.00
_cell.angle_gamma   90.00
#
_symmetry.space_group_name_H-M   'P 1'
#
loop_
_entity.id
_entity.type
_entity.pdbx_description
1 polymer ?
#
loop_
_entity_poly.entity_id
_entity_poly.type
_entity_poly.pdbx_seq_one_letter_code
_entity_poly.pdbx_strand_id
1 'polypeptide(L)'
;MKQYLVYINFGSPAKNELEQKLIKFLMEIDRTIIDVKDLKSFKENIIGQIGFINQEFSNDFSKAVSWYNKGAKHKDYGLIGVSCAIVRLYEIKKKYEITKTD
;
A
#
# COMPACT_ATOMS: atom_id res chain seq x y z
N MET A 1 -2.10 -20.77 6.92
CA MET A 1 -1.34 -19.74 6.20
C MET A 1 -1.59 -18.39 6.81
N LYS A 2 -0.57 -17.52 6.81
CA LYS A 2 -0.72 -16.10 7.16
C LYS A 2 -1.22 -15.35 5.93
N GLN A 3 -2.11 -14.40 6.13
CA GLN A 3 -2.70 -13.60 5.05
C GLN A 3 -2.63 -12.13 5.42
N TYR A 4 -2.70 -11.26 4.41
CA TYR A 4 -2.67 -9.82 4.57
C TYR A 4 -3.87 -9.19 3.88
N LEU A 5 -4.47 -8.19 4.53
CA LEU A 5 -5.48 -7.33 3.94
C LEU A 5 -4.80 -6.07 3.39
N VAL A 6 -5.02 -5.77 2.12
CA VAL A 6 -4.73 -4.45 1.56
C VAL A 6 -5.78 -3.47 2.05
N TYR A 7 -5.33 -2.34 2.59
CA TYR A 7 -6.21 -1.25 3.00
C TYR A 7 -5.68 0.07 2.46
N ILE A 8 -6.55 0.79 1.77
CA ILE A 8 -6.22 2.07 1.14
C ILE A 8 -7.17 3.14 1.64
N ASN A 9 -6.60 4.29 2.00
CA ASN A 9 -7.34 5.47 2.38
C ASN A 9 -6.88 6.65 1.53
N PHE A 10 -7.80 7.24 0.76
CA PHE A 10 -7.55 8.40 -0.06
C PHE A 10 -7.82 9.66 0.77
N GLY A 11 -6.75 10.38 1.13
CA GLY A 11 -6.85 11.53 2.03
C GLY A 11 -7.46 12.79 1.39
N SER A 12 -7.46 12.88 0.06
CA SER A 12 -8.02 14.01 -0.68
C SER A 12 -8.34 13.60 -2.14
N PRO A 13 -9.22 14.34 -2.84
CA PRO A 13 -9.40 14.18 -4.28
C PRO A 13 -8.08 14.35 -5.05
N ALA A 14 -8.01 13.73 -6.23
CA ALA A 14 -6.87 13.84 -7.12
C ALA A 14 -6.65 15.30 -7.57
N LYS A 15 -5.41 15.78 -7.53
CA LYS A 15 -5.04 17.15 -7.93
C LYS A 15 -4.57 17.26 -9.39
N ASN A 16 -4.15 16.14 -9.98
CA ASN A 16 -3.62 16.07 -11.34
C ASN A 16 -3.87 14.68 -11.94
N GLU A 17 -3.59 14.52 -13.23
CA GLU A 17 -3.80 13.26 -13.97
C GLU A 17 -2.97 12.09 -13.42
N LEU A 18 -1.76 12.36 -12.92
CA LEU A 18 -0.91 11.37 -12.27
C LEU A 18 -1.62 10.78 -11.03
N GLU A 19 -2.09 11.63 -10.12
CA GLU A 19 -2.83 11.21 -8.93
C GLU A 19 -4.13 10.49 -9.31
N GLN A 20 -4.81 10.89 -10.40
CA GLN A 20 -6.01 10.17 -10.88
C GLN A 20 -5.69 8.74 -11.30
N LYS A 21 -4.60 8.51 -12.06
CA LYS A 21 -4.18 7.17 -12.45
C LYS A 21 -3.72 6.33 -11.26
N LEU A 22 -2.95 6.93 -10.35
CA LEU A 22 -2.53 6.24 -9.12
C LEU A 22 -3.74 5.85 -8.27
N ILE A 23 -4.70 6.74 -8.07
CA ILE A 23 -5.93 6.44 -7.32
C ILE A 23 -6.70 5.31 -7.99
N LYS A 24 -6.89 5.35 -9.32
CA LYS A 24 -7.58 4.29 -10.06
C LYS A 24 -6.91 2.93 -9.86
N PHE A 25 -5.60 2.85 -10.07
CA PHE A 25 -4.83 1.61 -9.84
C PHE A 25 -4.98 1.11 -8.39
N LEU A 26 -4.81 2.01 -7.41
CA LEU A 26 -4.90 1.65 -6.01
C LEU A 26 -6.31 1.16 -5.65
N MET A 27 -7.38 1.77 -6.19
CA MET A 27 -8.75 1.31 -5.97
C MET A 27 -8.98 -0.13 -6.44
N GLU A 28 -8.32 -0.58 -7.52
CA GLU A 28 -8.46 -1.95 -8.03
C GLU A 28 -7.91 -3.00 -7.07
N ILE A 29 -6.97 -2.64 -6.20
CA ILE A 29 -6.33 -3.55 -5.25
C ILE A 29 -6.80 -3.35 -3.81
N ASP A 30 -7.59 -2.32 -3.51
CA ASP A 30 -8.13 -2.09 -2.16
C ASP A 30 -8.93 -3.31 -1.68
N ARG A 31 -8.78 -3.66 -0.39
CA ARG A 31 -9.40 -4.82 0.26
C ARG A 31 -9.03 -6.20 -0.31
N THR A 32 -8.02 -6.28 -1.18
CA THR A 32 -7.49 -7.57 -1.62
C THR A 32 -6.88 -8.34 -0.45
N ILE A 33 -7.11 -9.65 -0.43
CA ILE A 33 -6.48 -10.57 0.53
C ILE A 33 -5.31 -11.28 -0.17
N ILE A 34 -4.14 -11.27 0.47
CA ILE A 34 -2.91 -11.80 -0.09
C ILE A 34 -2.37 -12.88 0.84
N ASP A 35 -2.03 -14.04 0.29
CA ASP A 35 -1.30 -15.06 1.05
C ASP A 35 0.15 -14.62 1.27
N VAL A 36 0.72 -14.95 2.44
CA VAL A 36 2.11 -14.58 2.78
C VAL A 36 3.15 -15.04 1.75
N LYS A 37 2.89 -16.14 1.03
CA LYS A 37 3.76 -16.65 -0.04
C LYS A 37 3.88 -15.68 -1.22
N ASP A 38 2.84 -14.90 -1.47
CA ASP A 38 2.73 -13.95 -2.59
C ASP A 38 3.01 -12.51 -2.16
N LEU A 39 3.24 -12.27 -0.86
CA LEU A 39 3.42 -10.94 -0.31
C LEU A 39 4.60 -10.19 -0.96
N LYS A 40 5.72 -10.88 -1.20
CA LYS A 40 6.92 -10.26 -1.78
C LYS A 40 6.64 -9.79 -3.21
N SER A 41 6.14 -10.68 -4.08
CA SER A 41 5.83 -10.35 -5.47
C SER A 41 4.72 -9.30 -5.56
N PHE A 42 3.71 -9.36 -4.68
CA PHE A 42 2.67 -8.34 -4.61
C PHE A 42 3.24 -6.94 -4.30
N LYS A 43 4.12 -6.86 -3.29
CA LYS A 43 4.79 -5.60 -2.92
C LYS A 43 5.66 -5.03 -4.04
N GLU A 44 6.41 -5.89 -4.73
CA GLU A 44 7.26 -5.53 -5.87
C GLU A 44 6.41 -5.05 -7.06
N ASN A 45 5.31 -5.74 -7.37
CA ASN A 45 4.38 -5.36 -8.44
C ASN A 45 3.75 -3.99 -8.21
N ILE A 46 3.36 -3.66 -6.97
CA ILE A 46 2.84 -2.32 -6.64
C ILE A 46 3.90 -1.24 -6.89
N ILE A 47 5.13 -1.46 -6.43
CA ILE A 47 6.22 -0.50 -6.67
C ILE A 47 6.46 -0.34 -8.18
N GLY A 48 6.49 -1.45 -8.92
CA GLY A 48 6.67 -1.45 -10.37
C GLY A 48 5.58 -0.68 -11.10
N GLN A 49 4.30 -0.92 -10.76
CA GLN A 49 3.18 -0.24 -11.39
C GLN A 49 3.13 1.25 -11.07
N ILE A 50 3.41 1.64 -9.82
CA ILE A 50 3.50 3.07 -9.47
C ILE A 50 4.69 3.71 -10.20
N GLY A 51 5.82 3.01 -10.32
CA GLY A 51 6.97 3.46 -11.09
C GLY A 51 6.63 3.69 -12.57
N PHE A 52 5.92 2.74 -13.19
CA PHE A 52 5.45 2.85 -14.57
C PHE A 52 4.51 4.04 -14.75
N ILE A 53 3.49 4.18 -13.87
CA ILE A 53 2.56 5.32 -13.90
C ILE A 53 3.31 6.64 -13.72
N ASN A 54 4.28 6.74 -12.80
CA ASN A 54 5.05 7.97 -12.61
C ASN A 54 5.85 8.35 -13.86
N GLN A 55 6.46 7.39 -14.56
CA GLN A 55 7.23 7.63 -15.79
C GLN A 55 6.37 8.18 -16.93
N GLU A 56 5.08 7.84 -16.98
CA GLU A 56 4.17 8.37 -18.01
C GLU A 56 3.89 9.88 -17.85
N PHE A 57 4.04 10.45 -16.64
CA PHE A 57 3.61 11.83 -16.33
C PHE A 57 4.74 12.74 -15.83
N SER A 58 5.90 12.19 -15.46
CA SER A 58 7.01 12.94 -14.90
C SER A 58 8.35 12.34 -15.32
N ASN A 59 9.25 13.18 -15.84
CA ASN A 59 10.68 12.83 -15.99
C ASN A 59 11.42 12.85 -14.65
N ASP A 60 10.77 13.34 -13.58
CA ASP A 60 11.38 13.55 -12.28
C ASP A 60 10.78 12.58 -11.25
N PHE A 61 11.61 11.63 -10.80
CA PHE A 61 11.29 10.61 -9.80
C PHE A 61 11.23 11.24 -8.39
N SER A 62 10.31 12.19 -8.18
CA SER A 62 10.37 13.07 -6.99
C SER A 62 9.97 12.41 -5.66
N LYS A 63 9.79 11.08 -5.59
CA LYS A 63 9.89 10.27 -4.37
C LYS A 63 10.04 8.77 -4.68
N ALA A 64 11.10 8.15 -4.17
CA ALA A 64 11.24 6.69 -4.24
C ALA A 64 10.13 6.02 -3.41
N VAL A 65 9.28 5.26 -4.10
CA VAL A 65 8.21 4.49 -3.47
C VAL A 65 8.82 3.27 -2.82
N SER A 66 8.52 3.05 -1.54
CA SER A 66 9.06 1.92 -0.80
C SER A 66 8.13 1.49 0.33
N TRP A 67 8.28 0.23 0.72
CA TRP A 67 7.56 -0.33 1.85
C TRP A 67 8.37 -0.19 3.13
N TYR A 68 7.73 0.21 4.21
CA TYR A 68 8.30 0.19 5.55
C TYR A 68 7.52 -0.79 6.44
N ASN A 69 8.20 -1.32 7.46
CA ASN A 69 7.56 -2.10 8.50
C ASN A 69 6.95 -1.14 9.54
N LYS A 70 5.66 -1.27 9.82
CA LYS A 70 4.92 -0.37 10.70
C LYS A 70 4.76 -0.92 12.13
N GLY A 71 5.02 -2.20 12.39
CA GLY A 71 4.74 -2.80 13.69
C GLY A 71 5.98 -3.25 14.47
N ALA A 72 6.10 -2.77 15.70
CA ALA A 72 7.04 -3.31 16.70
C ALA A 72 6.62 -4.71 17.21
N LYS A 73 5.32 -5.02 17.18
CA LYS A 73 4.74 -6.31 17.61
C LYS A 73 4.06 -7.11 16.48
N HIS A 74 3.74 -6.50 15.35
CA HIS A 74 2.99 -7.11 14.25
C HIS A 74 3.66 -6.83 12.91
N LYS A 75 3.54 -7.72 11.92
CA LYS A 75 4.22 -7.58 10.62
C LYS A 75 3.42 -6.73 9.63
N ASP A 76 2.88 -5.61 10.07
CA ASP A 76 2.15 -4.72 9.18
C ASP A 76 3.11 -3.89 8.33
N TYR A 77 2.70 -3.59 7.11
CA TYR A 77 3.49 -2.77 6.18
C TYR A 77 2.74 -1.50 5.81
N GLY A 78 3.49 -0.42 5.62
CA GLY A 78 2.99 0.79 4.98
C GLY A 78 3.79 1.11 3.73
N LEU A 79 3.16 1.81 2.79
CA LEU A 79 3.82 2.37 1.61
C LEU A 79 4.11 3.85 1.85
N ILE A 80 5.32 4.30 1.50
CA ILE A 80 5.67 5.72 1.39
C ILE A 80 5.88 6.10 -0.07
N GLY A 81 5.87 7.41 -0.35
CA GLY A 81 6.11 7.96 -1.69
C GLY A 81 4.86 8.16 -2.53
N VAL A 82 3.67 7.81 -2.03
CA VAL A 82 2.38 8.09 -2.66
C VAL A 82 1.66 9.16 -1.84
N SER A 83 1.57 10.39 -2.35
CA SER A 83 0.97 11.52 -1.61
C SER A 83 -0.56 11.46 -1.53
N CYS A 84 -1.20 10.89 -2.54
CA CYS A 84 -2.66 10.89 -2.67
C CYS A 84 -3.36 9.77 -1.89
N ALA A 85 -2.60 8.84 -1.31
CA ALA A 85 -3.16 7.67 -0.64
C ALA A 85 -2.27 7.17 0.50
N ILE A 86 -2.91 6.71 1.58
CA ILE A 86 -2.29 5.89 2.61
C ILE A 86 -2.54 4.44 2.25
N VAL A 87 -1.49 3.69 1.93
CA VAL A 87 -1.56 2.26 1.59
C VAL A 87 -0.96 1.42 2.72
N ARG A 88 -1.69 0.40 3.17
CA ARG A 88 -1.29 -0.50 4.25
C ARG A 88 -1.57 -1.95 3.93
N LEU A 89 -0.72 -2.83 4.44
CA LEU A 89 -0.94 -4.28 4.47
C LEU A 89 -1.04 -4.70 5.93
N TYR A 90 -2.21 -5.17 6.35
CA TYR A 90 -2.45 -5.63 7.71
C TYR A 90 -2.42 -7.15 7.77
N GLU A 91 -1.62 -7.73 8.66
CA GLU A 91 -1.64 -9.18 8.89
C GLU A 91 -3.03 -9.58 9.44
N ILE A 92 -3.73 -10.46 8.72
CA ILE A 92 -5.02 -10.99 9.15
C ILE A 92 -4.79 -11.94 10.31
N LYS A 93 -5.22 -11.53 11.50
CA LYS A 93 -5.13 -12.34 12.72
C LYS A 93 -6.28 -13.33 12.78
N LYS A 94 -5.97 -14.55 13.23
CA LYS A 94 -6.99 -15.59 13.52
C LYS A 94 -7.57 -15.48 14.93
N LYS A 95 -6.97 -14.66 15.79
CA LYS A 95 -7.41 -14.42 17.16
C LYS A 95 -7.56 -12.92 17.37
N TYR A 96 -8.66 -12.55 18.00
CA TYR A 96 -8.91 -11.17 18.40
C TYR A 96 -8.06 -10.87 19.64
N GLU A 97 -7.24 -9.82 19.57
CA GLU A 97 -6.41 -9.36 20.69
C GLU A 97 -6.89 -7.97 21.07
N ILE A 98 -7.58 -7.86 22.21
CA ILE A 98 -7.93 -6.57 22.79
C ILE A 98 -6.71 -6.09 23.57
N THR A 99 -6.03 -5.07 23.05
CA THR A 99 -5.02 -4.36 23.83
C THR A 99 -5.75 -3.35 24.71
N LYS A 100 -5.73 -3.58 26.03
CA LYS A 100 -6.08 -2.53 26.99
C LYS A 100 -5.00 -1.46 26.87
N THR A 101 -5.42 -0.23 26.64
CA THR A 101 -4.59 0.95 26.82
C THR A 101 -4.56 1.19 28.33
N ASP A 102 -3.37 1.07 28.92
CA ASP A 102 -3.11 1.48 30.32
C ASP A 102 -3.18 3.00 30.45
#